data_AF-A0A937ZS07-F1
#
_entry.id   AF-A0A937ZS07-F1
#
_cell.length_a   1.000
_cell.length_b   1.000
_cell.length_c   1.000
_cell.angle_alpha   90.00
_cell.angle_beta   90.00
_cell.angle_gamma   90.00
#
_symmetry.space_group_name_H-M   'P 1'
#
loop_
_entity.id
_entity.type
_entity.pdbx_description
1 polymer ?
#
loop_
_entity_poly.entity_id
_entity_poly.type
_entity_poly.pdbx_seq_one_letter_code
_entity_poly.pdbx_strand_id
1 'polypeptide(L)'
;MADQPALTPSATTPPDATSQGGFAAKGVPVIHRVNWIGLKTLYMKEVRRFFKVQTQTIWAPAITTLLFLVIFSVALGRGGREVLGVNFATFVAPGLIVMGMMQNAFANASFSFLSGKMQGTIVDFLMPPLSEGELMLAMVGAAITRAVLVGLALYAAMLLWPEVDLTLAHPWAVASFGLMGAAFLALLG
;
A
#
# COMPACT_ATOMS: atom_id res chain seq x y z
N MET A 1 -31.74 49.87 -30.94
CA MET A 1 -32.26 50.20 -29.60
C MET A 1 -31.81 49.05 -28.70
N ALA A 2 -30.56 49.13 -28.24
CA ALA A 2 -29.91 48.12 -27.40
C ALA A 2 -29.60 48.82 -26.07
N ASP A 3 -30.32 48.43 -25.03
CA ASP A 3 -30.19 48.99 -23.69
C ASP A 3 -29.32 48.03 -22.88
N GLN A 4 -28.04 48.37 -22.69
CA GLN A 4 -27.17 47.73 -21.70
C GLN A 4 -27.06 48.67 -20.49
N PRO A 5 -27.36 48.22 -19.26
CA PRO A 5 -27.14 49.04 -18.08
C PRO A 5 -25.64 49.06 -17.73
N ALA A 6 -25.09 50.25 -17.57
CA ALA A 6 -23.70 50.49 -17.16
C ALA A 6 -23.46 50.04 -15.71
N LEU A 7 -22.46 49.19 -15.50
CA LEU A 7 -22.00 48.78 -14.16
C LEU A 7 -21.10 49.88 -13.58
N THR A 8 -21.60 50.58 -12.56
CA THR A 8 -20.78 51.48 -11.72
C THR A 8 -19.98 50.66 -10.69
N PRO A 9 -18.70 50.97 -10.43
CA PRO A 9 -17.91 50.25 -9.44
C PRO A 9 -18.18 50.84 -8.05
N SER A 10 -19.07 50.21 -7.28
CA SER A 10 -19.22 50.51 -5.86
C SER A 10 -18.08 49.84 -5.07
N ALA A 11 -17.17 50.64 -4.54
CA ALA A 11 -16.13 50.21 -3.61
C ALA A 11 -16.78 49.61 -2.35
N THR A 12 -16.61 48.31 -2.14
CA THR A 12 -17.02 47.61 -0.91
C THR A 12 -15.80 47.36 -0.03
N THR A 13 -15.79 48.07 1.09
CA THR A 13 -14.93 47.92 2.28
C THR A 13 -14.71 46.45 2.65
N PRO A 14 -13.51 46.01 3.06
CA PRO A 14 -13.30 44.65 3.54
C PRO A 14 -14.13 44.41 4.83
N PRO A 15 -14.84 43.27 4.95
CA PRO A 15 -15.68 43.01 6.10
C PRO A 15 -14.84 42.64 7.33
N ASP A 16 -15.21 43.22 8.48
CA ASP A 16 -14.70 42.92 9.80
C ASP A 16 -14.82 41.43 10.14
N ALA A 17 -13.72 40.86 10.60
CA ALA A 17 -13.57 39.45 10.95
C ALA A 17 -14.14 39.14 12.34
N THR A 18 -15.45 39.29 12.56
CA THR A 18 -16.11 38.79 13.78
C THR A 18 -17.60 38.52 13.58
N SER A 19 -17.97 37.36 13.01
CA SER A 19 -19.24 36.67 13.34
C SER A 19 -19.37 35.27 12.71
N GLN A 20 -19.51 34.27 13.59
CA GLN A 20 -20.53 33.20 13.55
C GLN A 20 -20.57 32.20 12.38
N GLY A 21 -20.25 30.93 12.70
CA GLY A 21 -21.10 29.77 12.38
C GLY A 21 -21.52 29.49 10.92
N GLY A 22 -20.81 29.99 9.91
CA GLY A 22 -21.06 29.69 8.50
C GLY A 22 -20.18 28.56 8.00
N PHE A 23 -20.76 27.54 7.34
CA PHE A 23 -19.96 26.62 6.52
C PHE A 23 -19.10 27.43 5.56
N ALA A 24 -17.81 27.13 5.49
CA ALA A 24 -16.88 27.79 4.57
C ALA A 24 -17.46 27.80 3.14
N ALA A 25 -17.26 28.91 2.42
CA ALA A 25 -17.79 29.09 1.08
C ALA A 25 -17.46 27.87 0.19
N LYS A 26 -18.48 27.29 -0.45
CA LYS A 26 -18.33 26.12 -1.32
C LYS A 26 -17.33 26.45 -2.43
N GLY A 27 -16.27 25.64 -2.53
CA GLY A 27 -15.21 25.80 -3.53
C GLY A 27 -13.94 26.48 -3.03
N VAL A 28 -13.89 26.93 -1.77
CA VAL A 28 -12.64 27.41 -1.15
C VAL A 28 -11.91 26.22 -0.53
N PRO A 29 -10.63 25.98 -0.85
CA PRO A 29 -9.85 24.93 -0.20
C PRO A 29 -9.73 25.23 1.30
N VAL A 30 -10.51 24.51 2.11
CA VAL A 30 -10.55 24.64 3.59
C VAL A 30 -9.30 24.04 4.25
N ILE A 31 -8.50 23.28 3.51
CA ILE A 31 -7.32 22.58 4.02
C ILE A 31 -6.08 23.27 3.49
N HIS A 32 -5.36 23.95 4.40
CA HIS A 32 -4.20 24.77 4.05
C HIS A 32 -2.87 24.00 4.10
N ARG A 33 -2.84 22.77 4.61
CA ARG A 33 -1.60 21.99 4.80
C ARG A 33 -1.72 20.51 4.43
N VAL A 34 -2.28 19.70 5.33
CA VAL A 34 -2.40 18.24 5.12
C VAL A 34 -3.80 17.78 5.51
N ASN A 35 -4.49 17.14 4.57
CA ASN A 35 -5.79 16.49 4.75
C ASN A 35 -5.61 15.09 5.37
N TRP A 36 -5.28 15.04 6.65
CA TRP A 36 -5.13 13.76 7.38
C TRP A 36 -6.37 12.87 7.34
N ILE A 37 -7.55 13.48 7.29
CA ILE A 37 -8.83 12.76 7.22
C ILE A 37 -8.96 12.10 5.84
N GLY A 38 -8.73 12.85 4.76
CA GLY A 38 -8.73 12.35 3.39
C GLY A 38 -7.69 11.26 3.16
N LEU A 39 -6.48 11.45 3.68
CA LEU A 39 -5.42 10.45 3.61
C LEU A 39 -5.83 9.16 4.32
N LYS A 40 -6.34 9.26 5.56
CA LYS A 40 -6.77 8.10 6.35
C LYS A 40 -7.94 7.36 5.69
N THR A 41 -8.93 8.08 5.16
CA THR A 41 -10.09 7.47 4.51
C THR A 41 -9.68 6.76 3.21
N LEU A 42 -8.79 7.36 2.43
CA LEU A 42 -8.23 6.77 1.22
C LEU A 42 -7.42 5.51 1.53
N TYR A 43 -6.48 5.59 2.48
CA TYR A 43 -5.72 4.43 2.94
C TYR A 43 -6.65 3.30 3.41
N MET A 44 -7.65 3.62 4.23
CA MET A 44 -8.60 2.62 4.75
C MET A 44 -9.48 2.03 3.63
N LYS A 45 -9.88 2.81 2.62
CA LYS A 45 -10.58 2.31 1.43
C LYS A 45 -9.75 1.26 0.71
N GLU A 46 -8.47 1.57 0.46
CA GLU A 46 -7.55 0.67 -0.23
C GLU A 46 -7.29 -0.60 0.56
N VAL A 47 -7.10 -0.48 1.88
CA VAL A 47 -6.95 -1.62 2.79
C VAL A 47 -8.18 -2.54 2.72
N ARG A 48 -9.38 -1.97 2.87
CA ARG A 48 -10.62 -2.75 2.76
C ARG A 48 -10.79 -3.41 1.39
N ARG A 49 -10.35 -2.76 0.30
CA ARG A 49 -10.48 -3.31 -1.05
C ARG A 49 -9.73 -4.64 -1.17
N PHE A 50 -8.45 -4.68 -0.80
CA PHE A 50 -7.70 -5.94 -0.93
C PHE A 50 -8.11 -6.98 0.12
N PHE A 51 -8.55 -6.55 1.31
CA PHE A 51 -9.06 -7.48 2.34
C PHE A 51 -10.35 -8.18 1.91
N LYS A 52 -11.22 -7.51 1.15
CA LYS A 52 -12.46 -8.10 0.62
C LYS A 52 -12.19 -9.33 -0.28
N VAL A 53 -11.01 -9.39 -0.89
CA VAL A 53 -10.54 -10.48 -1.74
C VAL A 53 -9.24 -11.11 -1.20
N GLN A 54 -9.15 -11.27 0.14
CA GLN A 54 -7.98 -11.83 0.83
C GLN A 54 -7.48 -13.17 0.26
N THR A 55 -8.39 -14.03 -0.22
CA THR A 55 -8.04 -15.33 -0.81
C THR A 55 -7.14 -15.18 -2.04
N GLN A 56 -7.35 -14.13 -2.83
CA GLN A 56 -6.56 -13.86 -4.03
C GLN A 56 -5.35 -12.98 -3.73
N THR A 57 -5.48 -12.06 -2.76
CA THR A 57 -4.46 -11.04 -2.51
C THR A 57 -3.40 -11.46 -1.49
N ILE A 58 -3.72 -12.43 -0.62
CA ILE A 58 -2.83 -12.93 0.43
C ILE A 58 -2.58 -14.43 0.27
N TRP A 59 -3.64 -15.24 0.23
CA TRP A 59 -3.52 -16.70 0.23
C TRP A 59 -2.96 -17.27 -1.07
N ALA A 60 -3.41 -16.78 -2.24
CA ALA A 60 -2.90 -17.25 -3.51
C ALA A 60 -1.37 -17.02 -3.67
N PRO A 61 -0.82 -15.82 -3.42
CA PRO A 61 0.63 -15.61 -3.40
C PRO A 61 1.36 -16.49 -2.38
N ALA A 62 0.75 -16.70 -1.20
CA ALA A 62 1.34 -17.54 -0.17
C ALA A 62 1.49 -19.00 -0.63
N ILE A 63 0.43 -19.56 -1.20
CA ILE A 63 0.42 -20.93 -1.75
C ILE A 63 1.45 -21.07 -2.87
N THR A 64 1.51 -20.12 -3.81
CA THR A 64 2.51 -20.16 -4.90
C THR A 64 3.94 -20.17 -4.35
N THR A 65 4.22 -19.36 -3.32
CA THR A 65 5.54 -19.31 -2.70
C THR A 65 5.87 -20.61 -1.95
N LEU A 66 4.88 -21.22 -1.28
CA LEU A 66 5.05 -22.53 -0.65
C LEU A 66 5.32 -23.63 -1.68
N LEU A 67 4.64 -23.59 -2.84
CA LEU A 67 4.94 -24.50 -3.94
C LEU A 67 6.36 -24.30 -4.47
N PHE A 68 6.86 -23.07 -4.54
CA PHE A 68 8.28 -22.84 -4.87
C PHE A 68 9.22 -23.43 -3.82
N LEU A 69 8.92 -23.30 -2.52
CA LEU A 69 9.70 -23.95 -1.48
C LEU A 69 9.73 -25.48 -1.66
N VAL A 70 8.57 -26.10 -1.94
CA VAL A 70 8.47 -27.55 -2.22
C VAL A 70 9.33 -27.92 -3.43
N ILE A 71 9.16 -27.21 -4.54
CA ILE A 71 9.87 -27.49 -5.80
C ILE A 71 11.38 -27.37 -5.58
N PHE A 72 11.84 -26.30 -4.94
CA PHE A 72 13.26 -26.11 -4.68
C PHE A 72 13.80 -27.13 -3.68
N SER A 73 13.07 -27.45 -2.62
CA SER A 73 13.48 -28.49 -1.65
C SER A 73 13.59 -29.86 -2.33
N VAL A 74 12.64 -30.26 -3.16
CA VAL A 74 12.67 -31.56 -3.87
C VAL A 74 13.71 -31.58 -5.01
N ALA A 75 13.90 -30.46 -5.71
CA ALA A 75 14.85 -30.39 -6.82
C ALA A 75 16.31 -30.31 -6.35
N LEU A 76 16.59 -29.54 -5.30
CA LEU A 76 17.95 -29.25 -4.83
C LEU A 76 18.32 -29.93 -3.50
N GLY A 77 17.33 -30.30 -2.68
CA GLY A 77 17.50 -30.95 -1.39
C GLY A 77 17.60 -32.49 -1.44
N ARG A 78 17.49 -33.11 -2.63
CA ARG A 78 17.75 -34.55 -2.81
C ARG A 78 19.17 -34.88 -2.33
N GLY A 79 19.26 -35.62 -1.22
CA GLY A 79 20.53 -36.08 -0.63
C GLY A 79 20.91 -35.44 0.71
N GLY A 80 20.01 -34.71 1.38
CA GLY A 80 20.34 -34.06 2.67
C GLY A 80 21.34 -32.93 2.50
N ARG A 81 21.22 -32.18 1.39
CA ARG A 81 22.19 -31.16 1.02
C ARG A 81 22.07 -29.98 1.97
N GLU A 82 23.02 -29.88 2.89
CA GLU A 82 23.19 -28.70 3.74
C GLU A 82 23.92 -27.60 2.96
N VAL A 83 23.45 -26.38 3.11
CA VAL A 83 24.12 -25.19 2.60
C VAL A 83 24.57 -24.40 3.81
N LEU A 84 25.88 -24.14 3.92
CA LEU A 84 26.46 -23.43 5.08
C LEU A 84 26.15 -24.10 6.44
N GLY A 85 25.95 -25.42 6.46
CA GLY A 85 25.62 -26.19 7.68
C GLY A 85 24.16 -26.07 8.14
N VAL A 86 23.27 -25.53 7.30
CA VAL A 86 21.81 -25.52 7.54
C VAL A 86 21.07 -26.24 6.43
N ASN A 87 19.88 -26.76 6.73
CA ASN A 87 19.02 -27.38 5.72
C ASN A 87 18.72 -26.35 4.60
N PHE A 88 18.79 -26.80 3.34
CA PHE A 88 18.49 -25.98 2.18
C PHE A 88 17.14 -25.24 2.28
N ALA A 89 16.08 -25.89 2.79
CA ALA A 89 14.79 -25.24 2.98
C ALA A 89 14.86 -24.05 3.94
N THR A 90 15.66 -24.18 5.01
CA THR A 90 15.92 -23.11 5.99
C THR A 90 16.68 -21.94 5.36
N PHE A 91 17.64 -22.22 4.48
CA PHE A 91 18.40 -21.19 3.77
C PHE A 91 17.53 -20.39 2.78
N VAL A 92 16.63 -21.07 2.04
CA VAL A 92 15.83 -20.44 0.98
C VAL A 92 14.58 -19.72 1.51
N ALA A 93 14.02 -20.17 2.63
CA ALA A 93 12.79 -19.64 3.22
C ALA A 93 12.77 -18.09 3.35
N PRO A 94 13.76 -17.44 3.98
CA PRO A 94 13.77 -15.97 4.11
C PRO A 94 13.77 -15.25 2.75
N GLY A 95 14.52 -15.76 1.78
CA GLY A 95 14.58 -15.17 0.43
C GLY A 95 13.22 -15.22 -0.27
N LEU A 96 12.50 -16.33 -0.15
CA LEU A 96 11.16 -16.48 -0.69
C LEU A 96 10.14 -15.58 0.01
N ILE A 97 10.23 -15.37 1.33
CA ILE A 97 9.37 -14.43 2.06
C ILE A 97 9.55 -13.02 1.49
N VAL A 98 10.78 -12.53 1.42
CA VAL A 98 11.07 -11.17 0.96
C VAL A 98 10.66 -10.99 -0.51
N MET A 99 10.92 -11.99 -1.36
CA MET A 99 10.46 -12.00 -2.75
C MET A 99 8.94 -11.87 -2.85
N GLY A 100 8.19 -12.65 -2.06
CA GLY A 100 6.73 -12.57 -2.01
C GLY A 100 6.22 -11.21 -1.56
N MET A 101 6.85 -10.62 -0.53
CA MET A 101 6.52 -9.27 -0.06
C MET A 101 6.75 -8.21 -1.14
N MET A 102 7.91 -8.22 -1.79
CA MET A 102 8.31 -7.23 -2.80
C MET A 102 7.39 -7.27 -4.02
N GLN A 103 7.07 -8.47 -4.53
CA GLN A 103 6.15 -8.63 -5.66
C GLN A 103 4.74 -8.16 -5.31
N ASN A 104 4.25 -8.45 -4.11
CA ASN A 104 2.93 -8.00 -3.67
C ASN A 104 2.87 -6.48 -3.46
N ALA A 105 3.94 -5.85 -2.98
CA ALA A 105 4.02 -4.40 -2.83
C ALA A 105 3.88 -3.69 -4.18
N PHE A 106 4.72 -4.06 -5.14
CA PHE A 106 4.71 -3.49 -6.50
C PHE A 106 3.36 -3.73 -7.19
N ALA A 107 2.91 -5.00 -7.24
CA ALA A 107 1.66 -5.35 -7.91
C ALA A 107 0.46 -4.63 -7.29
N ASN A 108 0.44 -4.43 -5.96
CA ASN A 108 -0.64 -3.71 -5.31
C ASN A 108 -0.64 -2.22 -5.69
N ALA A 109 0.51 -1.55 -5.64
CA ALA A 109 0.61 -0.12 -5.98
C ALA A 109 0.13 0.13 -7.43
N SER A 110 0.69 -0.60 -8.39
CA SER A 110 0.35 -0.47 -9.81
C SER A 110 -1.12 -0.80 -10.09
N PHE A 111 -1.64 -1.90 -9.51
CA PHE A 111 -3.04 -2.28 -9.71
C PHE A 111 -4.00 -1.23 -9.15
N SER A 112 -3.67 -0.63 -8.01
CA SER A 112 -4.54 0.35 -7.36
C SER A 112 -4.74 1.59 -8.21
N PHE A 113 -3.67 2.11 -8.82
CA PHE A 113 -3.74 3.23 -9.76
C PHE A 113 -4.40 2.85 -11.08
N LEU A 114 -3.96 1.74 -11.70
CA LEU A 114 -4.46 1.32 -13.00
C LEU A 114 -5.96 0.98 -12.95
N SER A 115 -6.39 0.27 -11.91
CA SER A 115 -7.80 -0.09 -11.71
C SER A 115 -8.67 1.14 -11.52
N GLY A 116 -8.20 2.16 -10.78
CA GLY A 116 -8.94 3.41 -10.60
C GLY A 116 -9.12 4.17 -11.92
N LYS A 117 -8.08 4.19 -12.76
CA LYS A 117 -8.11 4.80 -14.10
C LYS A 117 -9.05 4.04 -15.04
N MET A 118 -8.94 2.72 -15.10
CA MET A 118 -9.73 1.86 -16.00
C MET A 118 -11.23 1.86 -15.65
N GLN A 119 -11.58 1.95 -14.36
CA GLN A 119 -12.98 1.96 -13.91
C GLN A 119 -13.59 3.36 -13.89
N GLY A 120 -12.82 4.41 -14.18
CA GLY A 120 -13.28 5.81 -14.10
C GLY A 120 -13.47 6.35 -12.68
N THR A 121 -13.19 5.56 -11.64
CA THR A 121 -13.28 5.97 -10.23
C THR A 121 -12.12 6.86 -9.79
N ILE A 122 -11.17 7.14 -10.70
CA ILE A 122 -10.07 8.08 -10.44
C ILE A 122 -10.56 9.50 -10.14
N VAL A 123 -11.73 9.87 -10.67
CA VAL A 123 -12.37 11.17 -10.36
C VAL A 123 -12.74 11.26 -8.88
N ASP A 124 -13.08 10.14 -8.23
CA ASP A 124 -13.36 10.11 -6.79
C ASP A 124 -12.11 10.34 -5.94
N PHE A 125 -10.91 10.09 -6.48
CA PHE A 125 -9.65 10.46 -5.81
C PHE A 125 -9.34 11.95 -5.96
N LEU A 126 -9.87 12.59 -7.00
CA LEU A 126 -9.65 14.01 -7.33
C LEU A 126 -10.76 14.93 -6.79
N MET A 127 -11.90 14.39 -6.37
CA MET A 127 -13.04 15.15 -5.85
C MET A 127 -12.78 15.76 -4.46
N PRO A 128 -12.18 15.05 -3.49
CA PRO A 128 -11.74 15.68 -2.25
C PRO A 128 -10.47 16.52 -2.51
N PRO A 129 -10.26 17.64 -1.79
CA PRO A 129 -9.01 18.39 -1.87
C PRO A 129 -7.89 17.57 -1.19
N LEU A 130 -7.28 16.68 -1.97
CA LEU A 130 -6.11 15.88 -1.62
C LEU A 130 -4.92 16.37 -2.45
N SER A 131 -3.76 16.50 -1.81
CA SER A 131 -2.50 16.71 -2.50
C SER A 131 -2.04 15.43 -3.20
N GLU A 132 -1.28 15.55 -4.29
CA GLU A 132 -0.63 14.43 -4.97
C GLU A 132 0.22 13.57 -4.01
N GLY A 133 0.90 14.22 -3.06
CA GLY A 133 1.69 13.52 -2.05
C GLY A 133 0.86 12.70 -1.07
N GLU A 134 -0.35 13.16 -0.74
CA GLU A 134 -1.28 12.43 0.14
C GLU A 134 -1.87 11.21 -0.55
N LEU A 135 -2.24 11.36 -1.83
CA LEU A 135 -2.65 10.25 -2.67
C LEU A 135 -1.54 9.21 -2.74
N MET A 136 -0.32 9.61 -3.09
CA MET A 136 0.83 8.70 -3.19
C MET A 136 1.09 7.99 -1.85
N LEU A 137 1.11 8.72 -0.74
CA LEU A 137 1.37 8.15 0.59
C LEU A 137 0.28 7.14 1.00
N ALA A 138 -0.99 7.41 0.70
CA ALA A 138 -2.08 6.48 0.99
C ALA A 138 -1.97 5.18 0.17
N MET A 139 -1.62 5.29 -1.12
CA MET A 139 -1.47 4.14 -2.03
C MET A 139 -0.26 3.29 -1.65
N VAL A 140 0.89 3.92 -1.40
CA VAL A 140 2.12 3.26 -0.94
C VAL A 140 1.90 2.61 0.43
N GLY A 141 1.29 3.32 1.38
CA GLY A 141 0.97 2.79 2.69
C GLY A 141 0.08 1.55 2.62
N ALA A 142 -0.94 1.56 1.76
CA ALA A 142 -1.80 0.39 1.54
C ALA A 142 -1.03 -0.79 0.91
N ALA A 143 -0.14 -0.52 -0.05
CA ALA A 143 0.72 -1.53 -0.66
C ALA A 143 1.70 -2.18 0.34
N ILE A 144 2.37 -1.37 1.16
CA ILE A 144 3.25 -1.85 2.23
C ILE A 144 2.46 -2.72 3.23
N THR A 145 1.28 -2.27 3.64
CA THR A 145 0.42 -3.01 4.58
C THR A 145 0.07 -4.39 4.04
N ARG A 146 -0.33 -4.48 2.77
CA ARG A 146 -0.60 -5.78 2.14
C ARG A 146 0.65 -6.64 2.05
N ALA A 147 1.78 -6.07 1.64
CA ALA A 147 3.05 -6.80 1.56
C ALA A 147 3.46 -7.38 2.91
N VAL A 148 3.30 -6.62 4.00
CA VAL A 148 3.54 -7.10 5.36
C VAL A 148 2.60 -8.25 5.72
N LEU A 149 1.31 -8.16 5.39
CA LEU A 149 0.35 -9.25 5.65
C LEU A 149 0.74 -10.54 4.90
N VAL A 150 1.18 -10.42 3.64
CA VAL A 150 1.68 -11.57 2.86
C VAL A 150 2.95 -12.13 3.49
N GLY A 151 3.89 -11.28 3.88
CA GLY A 151 5.12 -11.69 4.55
C GLY A 151 4.87 -12.43 5.86
N LEU A 152 3.92 -11.94 6.67
CA LEU A 152 3.50 -12.59 7.90
C LEU A 152 2.82 -13.94 7.64
N ALA A 153 1.96 -14.02 6.62
CA ALA A 153 1.33 -15.27 6.23
C ALA A 153 2.36 -16.31 5.76
N LEU A 154 3.35 -15.89 4.97
CA LEU A 154 4.46 -16.74 4.52
C LEU A 154 5.33 -17.19 5.70
N TYR A 155 5.69 -16.27 6.58
CA TYR A 155 6.46 -16.58 7.79
C TYR A 155 5.73 -17.60 8.66
N ALA A 156 4.43 -17.40 8.92
CA ALA A 156 3.61 -18.35 9.66
C ALA A 156 3.53 -19.72 8.96
N ALA A 157 3.38 -19.75 7.64
CA ALA A 157 3.35 -21.00 6.90
C ALA A 157 4.69 -21.74 6.92
N MET A 158 5.81 -21.03 6.88
CA MET A 158 7.15 -21.61 6.95
C MET A 158 7.52 -22.11 8.36
N LEU A 159 7.01 -21.48 9.41
CA LEU A 159 7.14 -21.98 10.79
C LEU A 159 6.46 -23.34 11.00
N LEU A 160 5.41 -23.63 10.25
CA LEU A 160 4.72 -24.93 10.27
C LEU A 160 5.44 -26.00 9.44
N TRP A 161 6.50 -25.63 8.71
CA TRP A 161 7.25 -26.54 7.84
C TRP A 161 8.32 -27.30 8.63
N PRO A 162 8.31 -28.65 8.63
CA PRO A 162 9.16 -29.46 9.52
C PRO A 162 10.67 -29.37 9.24
N GLU A 163 11.06 -28.97 8.03
CA GLU A 163 12.46 -28.85 7.59
C GLU A 163 13.04 -27.42 7.71
N VAL A 164 12.23 -26.46 8.20
CA VAL A 164 12.58 -25.04 8.26
C VAL A 164 12.76 -24.60 9.71
N ASP A 165 13.98 -24.21 10.07
CA ASP A 165 14.28 -23.58 11.36
C ASP A 165 14.49 -22.07 11.16
N LEU A 166 13.46 -21.28 11.48
CA LEU A 166 13.49 -19.82 11.37
C LEU A 166 13.91 -19.19 12.72
N THR A 167 15.20 -19.26 13.04
CA THR A 167 15.76 -18.51 14.17
C THR A 167 15.93 -17.04 13.81
N LEU A 168 15.06 -16.18 14.34
CA LEU A 168 15.17 -14.73 14.20
C LEU A 168 16.23 -14.16 15.16
N ALA A 169 17.49 -14.12 14.74
CA ALA A 169 18.55 -13.49 15.51
C ALA A 169 18.30 -11.98 15.72
N HIS A 170 17.82 -11.29 14.68
CA HIS A 170 17.57 -9.85 14.68
C HIS A 170 16.22 -9.52 14.03
N PRO A 171 15.10 -9.66 14.76
CA PRO A 171 13.75 -9.43 14.21
C PRO A 171 13.56 -8.00 13.70
N TRP A 172 14.20 -7.02 14.34
CA TRP A 172 14.17 -5.62 13.90
C TRP A 172 14.81 -5.43 12.52
N ALA A 173 15.90 -6.15 12.22
CA ALA A 173 16.60 -6.04 10.94
C ALA A 173 15.77 -6.65 9.81
N VAL A 174 15.10 -7.77 10.09
CA VAL A 174 14.16 -8.41 9.15
C VAL A 174 12.99 -7.48 8.85
N ALA A 175 12.41 -6.88 9.89
CA ALA A 175 11.32 -5.92 9.73
C ALA A 175 11.76 -4.68 8.93
N SER A 176 12.93 -4.10 9.24
CA SER A 176 13.42 -2.92 8.51
C SER A 176 13.73 -3.23 7.05
N PHE A 177 14.40 -4.34 6.75
CA PHE A 177 14.69 -4.74 5.37
C PHE A 177 13.41 -5.03 4.58
N GLY A 178 12.47 -5.77 5.18
CA GLY A 178 11.18 -6.08 4.56
C GLY A 178 10.36 -4.81 4.28
N LEU A 179 10.30 -3.88 5.23
CA LEU A 179 9.58 -2.61 5.07
C LEU A 179 10.25 -1.69 4.04
N MET A 180 11.57 -1.56 4.05
CA MET A 180 12.30 -0.74 3.07
C MET A 180 12.16 -1.32 1.67
N GLY A 181 12.29 -2.64 1.51
CA GLY A 181 12.09 -3.32 0.23
C GLY A 181 10.66 -3.16 -0.28
N ALA A 182 9.66 -3.35 0.59
CA ALA A 182 8.26 -3.13 0.23
C ALA A 182 7.98 -1.66 -0.14
N ALA A 183 8.53 -0.70 0.60
CA ALA A 183 8.37 0.72 0.29
C ALA A 183 9.01 1.10 -1.05
N PHE A 184 10.22 0.62 -1.33
CA PHE A 184 10.92 0.86 -2.59
C PHE A 184 10.12 0.32 -3.77
N LEU A 185 9.66 -0.94 -3.69
CA LEU A 185 8.86 -1.56 -4.75
C LEU A 185 7.46 -0.94 -4.88
N ALA A 186 6.84 -0.52 -3.77
CA ALA A 186 5.57 0.18 -3.80
C ALA A 186 5.66 1.59 -4.41
N LEU A 187 6.80 2.27 -4.28
CA LEU A 187 7.05 3.58 -4.91
C LEU A 187 7.36 3.46 -6.40
N LEU A 188 7.96 2.33 -6.82
CA LEU A 188 8.24 2.05 -8.24
C LEU A 188 6.99 1.65 -9.02
N GLY A 189 5.99 1.08 -8.35
CA GLY A 189 4.78 0.53 -8.96
C GLY A 189 3.69 1.57 -9.18
#